data_AF-A0A6N8J7Z8-F1
#
_entry.id   AF-A0A6N8J7Z8-F1
#
_cell.length_a   1.000
_cell.length_b   1.000
_cell.length_c   1.000
_cell.angle_alpha   90.00
_cell.angle_beta   90.00
_cell.angle_gamma   90.00
#
_symmetry.space_group_name_H-M   'P 1'
#
loop_
_entity.id
_entity.type
_entity.pdbx_description
1 polymer ?
#
loop_
_entity_poly.entity_id
_entity_poly.type
_entity_poly.pdbx_seq_one_letter_code
_entity_poly.pdbx_strand_id
1 'polypeptide(L)'
;MSNLKITDLVADLKKANTQWQARETPVSVLPEPQQLAMLGVIVNKAELASVMKPIAGAAPIPATFAPAVDWRNHNGNHITPVKDQGGCGSCVSFCTTSVTEAMASIELGQLLDLSEADLHFCSSHGANCGGWWPTDAFAQIKTRGIPDEPCFPYNTAFPGNNIWQSPPHCTVGPNRDARAVKITNSTTIADITARKNYISNNGPCSAVMHVYEDFFSYADGVYTHVSGTDKGLHCVTVIGYSEAEHCWICKNSWGAGWGKGGFFKIGYGQAGIDTEFPFWTASGVKLPAPAHGWHGYENLGGQLTSRPNAVSWAANRIDVVVRGLDSAVYHKWWNGSSWQGWESLGGLIQGAPAICSWASGRLDVFALGLNHHLWHRYYQGGWSGWEDLGGVLSSEPACVSWGPNRIDIFARGMNSSMWHLWYDGAWHGWEDLGGIITSAPAVSSWASGRLDCFARGTNNHLFHKWFDKGWSNWEDLQSSMMGSPAAQSWGPNRIDVFYPGQTYNMMHKWWDGKSWSGDENLGGVLSSDVGVCSWQAGRLDCFVEGTDSAMYHKWYV
;
A
#
# COMPACT_ATOMS: atom_id res chain seq x y z
N MET A 1 13.04 -16.29 40.01
CA MET A 1 13.99 -15.41 40.74
C MET A 1 13.67 -13.98 40.32
N SER A 2 14.19 -12.96 40.99
CA SER A 2 13.65 -11.59 41.01
C SER A 2 13.55 -10.91 39.64
N ASN A 3 12.33 -10.50 39.23
CA ASN A 3 12.17 -9.48 38.19
C ASN A 3 12.81 -8.18 38.70
N LEU A 4 13.76 -7.63 37.93
CA LEU A 4 14.35 -6.32 38.18
C LEU A 4 13.23 -5.29 38.36
N LYS A 5 13.14 -4.64 39.54
CA LYS A 5 12.09 -3.65 39.78
C LYS A 5 12.37 -2.40 38.97
N ILE A 6 11.34 -1.88 38.31
CA ILE A 6 11.49 -0.69 37.46
C ILE A 6 12.02 0.53 38.24
N THR A 7 11.68 0.66 39.53
CA THR A 7 12.18 1.72 40.41
C THR A 7 13.69 1.65 40.60
N ASP A 8 14.21 0.43 40.72
CA ASP A 8 15.63 0.17 40.98
C ASP A 8 16.41 0.41 39.68
N LEU A 9 15.89 -0.08 38.54
CA LEU A 9 16.45 0.20 37.22
C LEU A 9 16.54 1.70 36.94
N VAL A 10 15.47 2.47 37.17
CA VAL A 10 15.49 3.93 36.95
C VAL A 10 16.54 4.63 37.81
N ALA A 11 16.78 4.14 39.04
CA ALA A 11 17.85 4.67 39.89
C ALA A 11 19.24 4.32 39.33
N ASP A 12 19.43 3.09 38.86
CA ASP A 12 20.67 2.62 38.25
C ASP A 12 21.00 3.38 36.95
N LEU A 13 20.01 3.62 36.09
CA LEU A 13 20.18 4.42 34.87
C LEU A 13 20.61 5.85 35.18
N LYS A 14 20.01 6.48 36.19
CA LYS A 14 20.42 7.83 36.65
C LYS A 14 21.86 7.82 37.16
N LYS A 15 22.23 6.80 37.93
CA LYS A 15 23.60 6.66 38.47
C LYS A 15 24.63 6.42 37.37
N ALA A 16 24.27 5.65 36.36
CA ALA A 16 25.12 5.35 35.20
C ALA A 16 25.14 6.48 34.15
N ASN A 17 24.34 7.54 34.33
CA ASN A 17 24.24 8.68 33.42
C ASN A 17 23.95 8.26 31.96
N THR A 18 23.03 7.31 31.78
CA THR A 18 22.70 6.78 30.46
C THR A 18 21.84 7.72 29.62
N GLN A 19 21.79 7.43 28.31
CA GLN A 19 20.99 8.17 27.33
C GLN A 19 19.64 7.50 27.04
N TRP A 20 19.24 6.48 27.80
CA TRP A 20 18.00 5.73 27.59
C TRP A 20 17.12 5.68 28.83
N GLN A 21 15.83 5.47 28.59
CA GLN A 21 14.79 5.49 29.61
C GLN A 21 14.13 4.12 29.72
N ALA A 22 13.88 3.68 30.95
CA ALA A 22 13.13 2.49 31.23
C ALA A 22 11.68 2.83 31.63
N ARG A 23 10.75 1.96 31.26
CA ARG A 23 9.37 1.94 31.76
C ARG A 23 8.89 0.51 31.93
N GLU A 24 7.77 0.34 32.62
CA GLU A 24 7.04 -0.92 32.56
C GLU A 24 6.46 -1.12 31.15
N THR A 25 6.78 -2.26 30.52
CA THR A 25 6.35 -2.63 29.17
C THR A 25 5.51 -3.91 29.23
N PRO A 26 4.76 -4.24 28.15
CA PRO A 26 4.08 -5.53 28.06
C PRO A 26 5.01 -6.74 28.24
N VAL A 27 6.30 -6.59 27.97
CA VAL A 27 7.31 -7.64 28.10
C VAL A 27 7.92 -7.69 29.51
N SER A 28 8.19 -6.54 30.12
CA SER A 28 8.83 -6.49 31.45
C SER A 28 7.96 -7.07 32.56
N VAL A 29 6.64 -7.07 32.38
CA VAL A 29 5.67 -7.61 33.34
C VAL A 29 5.44 -9.12 33.18
N LEU A 30 5.95 -9.73 32.11
CA LEU A 30 5.80 -11.16 31.90
C LEU A 30 6.58 -11.95 32.96
N PRO A 31 6.09 -13.14 33.34
CA PRO A 31 6.90 -14.12 34.05
C PRO A 31 8.17 -14.47 33.27
N GLU A 32 9.29 -14.64 33.97
CA GLU A 32 10.60 -14.97 33.39
C GLU A 32 10.56 -16.11 32.35
N PRO A 33 9.85 -17.25 32.56
CA PRO A 33 9.75 -18.29 31.53
C PRO A 33 9.15 -17.82 30.20
N GLN A 34 8.19 -16.89 30.24
CA GLN A 34 7.59 -16.32 29.03
C GLN A 34 8.53 -15.32 28.36
N GLN A 35 9.32 -14.56 29.14
CA GLN A 35 10.36 -13.70 28.59
C GLN A 35 11.42 -14.52 27.84
N LEU A 36 11.88 -15.61 28.47
CA LEU A 36 12.87 -16.52 27.88
C LEU A 36 12.34 -17.22 26.63
N ALA A 37 11.05 -17.58 26.60
CA ALA A 37 10.44 -18.25 25.45
C ALA A 37 10.48 -17.41 24.16
N MET A 38 10.61 -16.08 24.25
CA MET A 38 10.72 -15.20 23.07
C MET A 38 12.14 -15.16 22.48
N LEU A 39 13.15 -15.59 23.24
CA LEU A 39 14.57 -15.51 22.89
C LEU A 39 14.98 -16.73 22.05
N GLY A 40 14.70 -16.65 20.76
CA GLY A 40 14.72 -17.78 19.82
C GLY A 40 15.92 -17.88 18.90
N VAL A 41 17.13 -17.50 19.33
CA VAL A 41 18.34 -17.67 18.51
C VAL A 41 19.12 -18.91 18.93
N ILE A 42 19.36 -19.82 17.98
CA ILE A 42 20.25 -20.97 18.14
C ILE A 42 21.57 -20.68 17.43
N VAL A 43 22.69 -20.71 18.16
CA VAL A 43 24.00 -20.34 17.60
C VAL A 43 24.65 -21.50 16.85
N ASN A 44 24.94 -21.28 15.56
CA ASN A 44 25.89 -22.11 14.82
C ASN A 44 27.33 -21.66 15.11
N LYS A 45 27.97 -22.28 16.11
CA LYS A 45 29.31 -21.87 16.58
C LYS A 45 30.40 -21.95 15.51
N ALA A 46 30.34 -22.97 14.64
CA ALA A 46 31.35 -23.17 13.61
C ALA A 46 31.27 -22.07 12.54
N GLU A 47 30.05 -21.74 12.11
CA GLU A 47 29.82 -20.65 11.17
C GLU A 47 30.18 -19.30 11.80
N LEU A 48 29.73 -19.03 13.02
CA LEU A 48 30.03 -17.78 13.73
C LEU A 48 31.53 -17.54 13.83
N ALA A 49 32.28 -18.56 14.26
CA ALA A 49 33.74 -18.49 14.35
C ALA A 49 34.41 -18.27 12.99
N SER A 50 33.84 -18.82 11.91
CA SER A 50 34.34 -18.62 10.54
C SER A 50 34.11 -17.18 10.06
N VAL A 51 32.88 -16.67 10.21
CA VAL A 51 32.46 -15.36 9.70
C VAL A 51 33.08 -14.20 10.48
N MET A 52 33.23 -14.36 11.79
CA MET A 52 33.78 -13.31 12.66
C MET A 52 35.31 -13.34 12.75
N LYS A 53 35.98 -14.29 12.07
CA LYS A 53 37.43 -14.37 12.06
C LYS A 53 38.01 -13.15 11.32
N PRO A 54 38.93 -12.39 11.94
CA PRO A 54 39.62 -11.30 11.26
C PRO A 54 40.37 -11.80 10.03
N ILE A 55 40.20 -11.12 8.90
CA ILE A 55 40.93 -11.43 7.66
C ILE A 55 42.31 -10.75 7.75
N ALA A 56 43.35 -11.55 7.98
CA ALA A 56 44.72 -11.04 8.06
C ALA A 56 45.14 -10.38 6.72
N GLY A 57 45.60 -9.13 6.78
CA GLY A 57 46.04 -8.38 5.61
C GLY A 57 44.92 -7.77 4.76
N ALA A 58 43.66 -7.77 5.24
CA ALA A 58 42.58 -7.06 4.55
C ALA A 58 42.87 -5.54 4.51
N ALA A 59 42.73 -4.95 3.33
CA ALA A 59 42.81 -3.51 3.17
C ALA A 59 41.64 -2.82 3.91
N PRO A 60 41.83 -1.59 4.44
CA PRO A 60 40.74 -0.82 5.02
C PRO A 60 39.60 -0.64 4.03
N ILE A 61 38.37 -0.87 4.47
CA ILE A 61 37.17 -0.66 3.65
C ILE A 61 36.93 0.85 3.55
N PRO A 62 36.83 1.44 2.34
CA PRO A 62 36.52 2.85 2.19
C PRO A 62 35.13 3.17 2.77
N ALA A 63 35.03 4.26 3.55
CA ALA A 63 33.74 4.74 4.05
C ALA A 63 32.99 5.49 2.93
N THR A 64 31.87 4.93 2.50
CA THR A 64 30.96 5.50 1.48
C THR A 64 29.55 5.64 2.02
N PHE A 65 29.42 5.74 3.34
CA PHE A 65 28.16 5.75 4.06
C PHE A 65 27.78 7.17 4.52
N ALA A 66 26.49 7.43 4.68
CA ALA A 66 25.98 8.74 5.11
C ALA A 66 26.09 8.94 6.63
N PRO A 67 26.08 10.17 7.17
CA PRO A 67 26.16 10.39 8.63
C PRO A 67 25.02 9.76 9.45
N ALA A 68 23.87 9.53 8.84
CA ALA A 68 22.75 8.81 9.44
C ALA A 68 21.85 8.22 8.35
N VAL A 69 21.20 7.11 8.66
CA VAL A 69 20.21 6.45 7.81
C VAL A 69 19.08 5.94 8.68
N ASP A 70 17.85 6.13 8.23
CA ASP A 70 16.65 5.50 8.78
C ASP A 70 15.72 5.14 7.63
N TRP A 71 15.59 3.84 7.34
CA TRP A 71 14.80 3.34 6.21
C TRP A 71 13.29 3.58 6.34
N ARG A 72 12.82 4.16 7.47
CA ARG A 72 11.46 4.69 7.60
C ARG A 72 11.26 6.03 6.87
N ASN A 73 12.34 6.74 6.57
CA ASN A 73 12.33 8.03 5.90
C ASN A 73 13.59 8.20 5.01
N HIS A 74 13.74 7.31 4.04
CA HIS A 74 14.86 7.32 3.09
C HIS A 74 14.31 7.19 1.66
N ASN A 75 13.88 8.32 1.09
CA ASN A 75 13.11 8.37 -0.17
C ASN A 75 11.75 7.65 -0.13
N GLY A 76 11.18 7.54 1.06
CA GLY A 76 9.97 6.79 1.34
C GLY A 76 10.10 6.04 2.67
N ASN A 77 9.01 5.38 3.07
CA ASN A 77 9.05 4.41 4.15
C ASN A 77 9.15 3.00 3.56
N HIS A 78 10.25 2.31 3.85
CA HIS A 78 10.51 0.95 3.38
C HIS A 78 10.35 -0.10 4.50
N ILE A 79 9.93 0.32 5.70
CA ILE A 79 9.79 -0.55 6.86
C ILE A 79 8.31 -0.76 7.18
N THR A 80 7.88 -2.02 7.12
CA THR A 80 6.52 -2.46 7.47
C THR A 80 6.22 -2.24 8.96
N PRO A 81 4.95 -2.17 9.36
CA PRO A 81 4.55 -2.09 10.77
C PRO A 81 5.19 -3.18 11.66
N VAL A 82 5.31 -2.90 12.96
CA VAL A 82 5.83 -3.85 13.93
C VAL A 82 4.77 -4.91 14.24
N LYS A 83 5.17 -6.19 14.14
CA LYS A 83 4.36 -7.36 14.51
C LYS A 83 4.78 -7.90 15.89
N ASP A 84 3.98 -8.82 16.42
CA ASP A 84 4.18 -9.45 17.73
C ASP A 84 4.34 -10.97 17.59
N GLN A 85 5.51 -11.48 17.99
CA GLN A 85 5.84 -12.90 17.93
C GLN A 85 5.20 -13.73 19.05
N GLY A 86 4.63 -13.08 20.08
CA GLY A 86 4.06 -13.73 21.25
C GLY A 86 5.08 -14.55 22.05
N GLY A 87 4.61 -15.61 22.69
CA GLY A 87 5.41 -16.45 23.59
C GLY A 87 6.27 -17.51 22.90
N CYS A 88 6.63 -17.31 21.62
CA CYS A 88 7.35 -18.28 20.81
C CYS A 88 8.74 -17.76 20.42
N GLY A 89 9.74 -18.65 20.36
CA GLY A 89 11.12 -18.35 19.97
C GLY A 89 11.28 -18.13 18.47
N SER A 90 10.44 -17.29 17.85
CA SER A 90 10.38 -17.11 16.39
C SER A 90 11.04 -15.82 15.89
N CYS A 91 11.73 -15.08 16.77
CA CYS A 91 12.40 -13.80 16.46
C CYS A 91 13.25 -13.81 15.17
N VAL A 92 13.93 -14.92 14.86
CA VAL A 92 14.73 -15.06 13.64
C VAL A 92 13.86 -15.03 12.38
N SER A 93 12.70 -15.69 12.40
CA SER A 93 11.76 -15.63 11.27
C SER A 93 11.19 -14.22 11.11
N PHE A 94 10.77 -13.56 12.19
CA PHE A 94 10.31 -12.17 12.13
C PHE A 94 11.37 -11.23 11.58
N CYS A 95 12.60 -11.35 12.07
CA CYS A 95 13.70 -10.50 11.64
C CYS A 95 14.04 -10.69 10.16
N THR A 96 14.19 -11.95 9.71
CA THR A 96 14.57 -12.26 8.32
C THR A 96 13.43 -12.01 7.32
N THR A 97 12.16 -12.22 7.72
CA THR A 97 10.99 -11.77 6.97
C THR A 97 10.98 -10.26 6.83
N SER A 98 11.17 -9.50 7.91
CA SER A 98 11.17 -8.04 7.85
C SER A 98 12.31 -7.47 6.99
N VAL A 99 13.48 -8.13 6.93
CA VAL A 99 14.55 -7.77 5.97
C VAL A 99 14.08 -8.03 4.54
N THR A 100 13.43 -9.16 4.28
CA THR A 100 12.95 -9.52 2.94
C THR A 100 11.87 -8.55 2.44
N GLU A 101 10.92 -8.16 3.30
CA GLU A 101 9.91 -7.13 3.02
C GLU A 101 10.55 -5.78 2.69
N ALA A 102 11.51 -5.34 3.51
CA ALA A 102 12.20 -4.07 3.28
C ALA A 102 12.96 -4.07 1.95
N MET A 103 13.65 -5.16 1.63
CA MET A 103 14.34 -5.29 0.34
C MET A 103 13.37 -5.35 -0.83
N ALA A 104 12.16 -5.92 -0.68
CA ALA A 104 11.14 -5.89 -1.74
C ALA A 104 10.65 -4.46 -2.02
N SER A 105 10.52 -3.65 -0.97
CA SER A 105 10.16 -2.23 -1.10
C SER A 105 11.28 -1.44 -1.78
N ILE A 106 12.54 -1.69 -1.39
CA ILE A 106 13.71 -0.96 -1.93
C ILE A 106 14.00 -1.35 -3.38
N GLU A 107 13.99 -2.65 -3.69
CA GLU A 107 14.40 -3.15 -5.01
C GLU A 107 13.26 -3.08 -6.05
N LEU A 108 12.00 -3.23 -5.61
CA LEU A 108 10.85 -3.42 -6.50
C LEU A 108 9.68 -2.46 -6.23
N GLY A 109 9.80 -1.56 -5.25
CA GLY A 109 8.71 -0.63 -4.89
C GLY A 109 7.49 -1.31 -4.26
N GLN A 110 7.60 -2.57 -3.81
CA GLN A 110 6.49 -3.34 -3.26
C GLN A 110 6.54 -3.39 -1.73
N LEU A 111 5.50 -2.84 -1.08
CA LEU A 111 5.28 -3.04 0.35
C LEU A 111 4.52 -4.35 0.54
N LEU A 112 5.20 -5.34 1.11
CA LEU A 112 4.67 -6.68 1.31
C LEU A 112 4.40 -6.92 2.79
N ASP A 113 3.38 -7.74 3.07
CA ASP A 113 3.12 -8.32 4.38
C ASP A 113 3.27 -9.84 4.25
N LEU A 114 4.40 -10.38 4.71
CA LEU A 114 4.80 -11.77 4.51
C LEU A 114 4.55 -12.61 5.77
N SER A 115 4.26 -13.90 5.57
CA SER A 115 3.91 -14.84 6.65
C SER A 115 5.13 -15.36 7.41
N GLU A 116 5.37 -14.85 8.61
CA GLU A 116 6.37 -15.41 9.52
C GLU A 116 6.01 -16.84 9.95
N ALA A 117 4.72 -17.16 10.06
CA ALA A 117 4.28 -18.50 10.44
C ALA A 117 4.62 -19.56 9.38
N ASP A 118 4.45 -19.26 8.10
CA ASP A 118 4.89 -20.17 7.04
C ASP A 118 6.41 -20.35 7.04
N LEU A 119 7.17 -19.27 7.23
CA LEU A 119 8.63 -19.36 7.30
C LEU A 119 9.09 -20.16 8.53
N HIS A 120 8.46 -19.97 9.70
CA HIS A 120 8.89 -20.61 10.94
C HIS A 120 8.38 -22.05 11.08
N PHE A 121 7.07 -22.26 10.93
CA PHE A 121 6.45 -23.53 11.29
C PHE A 121 6.41 -24.53 10.14
N CYS A 122 6.41 -24.06 8.89
CA CYS A 122 6.24 -24.90 7.69
C CYS A 122 7.52 -25.08 6.86
N SER A 123 8.64 -24.51 7.29
CA SER A 123 9.96 -24.72 6.66
C SER A 123 10.72 -25.87 7.32
N SER A 124 12.01 -26.01 6.98
CA SER A 124 12.90 -26.97 7.65
C SER A 124 13.07 -26.74 9.15
N HIS A 125 12.68 -25.57 9.69
CA HIS A 125 12.68 -25.33 11.14
C HIS A 125 11.65 -26.21 11.88
N GLY A 126 10.46 -26.39 11.30
CA GLY A 126 9.39 -27.21 11.86
C GLY A 126 8.47 -26.48 12.83
N ALA A 127 7.31 -27.08 13.11
CA ALA A 127 6.23 -26.49 13.90
C ALA A 127 6.50 -26.54 15.42
N ASN A 128 7.47 -25.75 15.89
CA ASN A 128 7.83 -25.61 17.30
C ASN A 128 8.34 -24.18 17.58
N CYS A 129 8.73 -23.91 18.82
CA CYS A 129 9.24 -22.61 19.28
C CYS A 129 10.71 -22.66 19.73
N GLY A 130 11.49 -23.61 19.21
CA GLY A 130 12.85 -23.93 19.66
C GLY A 130 13.92 -22.92 19.26
N GLY A 131 13.60 -21.95 18.38
CA GLY A 131 14.55 -20.97 17.88
C GLY A 131 15.28 -21.42 16.63
N TRP A 132 15.94 -20.47 15.97
CA TRP A 132 16.59 -20.69 14.68
C TRP A 132 17.90 -19.92 14.53
N TRP A 133 18.60 -20.12 13.41
CA TRP A 133 19.80 -19.38 13.06
C TRP A 133 19.55 -18.56 11.77
N PRO A 134 19.95 -17.28 11.68
CA PRO A 134 19.59 -16.43 10.54
C PRO A 134 20.05 -16.97 9.19
N THR A 135 21.21 -17.64 9.11
CA THR A 135 21.68 -18.25 7.85
C THR A 135 20.73 -19.31 7.33
N ASP A 136 20.20 -20.15 8.21
CA ASP A 136 19.27 -21.21 7.85
C ASP A 136 17.91 -20.63 7.42
N ALA A 137 17.48 -19.55 8.08
CA ALA A 137 16.30 -18.80 7.69
C ALA A 137 16.41 -18.22 6.29
N PHE A 138 17.48 -17.47 6.00
CA PHE A 138 17.71 -16.94 4.66
C PHE A 138 17.88 -18.04 3.59
N ALA A 139 18.42 -19.20 3.95
CA ALA A 139 18.48 -20.35 3.04
C ALA A 139 17.07 -20.87 2.67
N GLN A 140 16.14 -20.91 3.62
CA GLN A 140 14.73 -21.24 3.36
C GLN A 140 14.03 -20.16 2.52
N ILE A 141 14.29 -18.89 2.78
CA ILE A 141 13.75 -17.78 1.95
C ILE A 141 14.26 -17.87 0.51
N LYS A 142 15.53 -18.24 0.32
CA LYS A 142 16.11 -18.42 -1.02
C LYS A 142 15.49 -19.59 -1.79
N THR A 143 15.26 -20.72 -1.11
CA THR A 143 14.84 -21.98 -1.75
C THR A 143 13.32 -22.14 -1.81
N ARG A 144 12.65 -22.01 -0.67
CA ARG A 144 11.20 -22.17 -0.48
C ARG A 144 10.45 -20.83 -0.63
N GLY A 145 11.05 -19.72 -0.22
CA GLY A 145 10.40 -18.40 -0.19
C GLY A 145 9.45 -18.23 0.99
N ILE A 146 8.73 -17.11 1.03
CA ILE A 146 7.72 -16.78 2.05
C ILE A 146 6.45 -16.28 1.33
N PRO A 147 5.26 -16.86 1.55
CA PRO A 147 4.02 -16.31 1.03
C PRO A 147 3.60 -15.06 1.82
N ASP A 148 2.59 -14.36 1.33
CA ASP A 148 1.96 -13.27 2.07
C ASP A 148 1.20 -13.74 3.32
N GLU A 149 1.06 -12.87 4.32
CA GLU A 149 0.47 -13.12 5.65
C GLU A 149 -0.90 -13.83 5.58
N PRO A 150 -1.84 -13.46 4.68
CA PRO A 150 -3.12 -14.17 4.56
C PRO A 150 -3.01 -15.65 4.19
N CYS A 151 -1.87 -16.10 3.63
CA CYS A 151 -1.65 -17.51 3.33
C CYS A 151 -1.58 -18.35 4.60
N PHE A 152 -0.93 -17.84 5.65
CA PHE A 152 -0.88 -18.46 6.96
C PHE A 152 -0.67 -17.39 8.05
N PRO A 153 -1.76 -16.81 8.59
CA PRO A 153 -1.64 -15.75 9.59
C PRO A 153 -1.00 -16.25 10.89
N TYR A 154 -0.10 -15.47 11.48
CA TYR A 154 0.77 -15.96 12.55
C TYR A 154 0.02 -16.50 13.78
N ASN A 155 -1.05 -15.82 14.19
CA ASN A 155 -1.86 -16.24 15.34
C ASN A 155 -2.56 -17.59 15.11
N THR A 156 -2.92 -17.93 13.88
CA THR A 156 -3.62 -19.17 13.54
C THR A 156 -2.73 -20.40 13.67
N ALA A 157 -1.40 -20.24 13.80
CA ALA A 157 -0.51 -21.35 14.13
C ALA A 157 -0.74 -21.89 15.55
N PHE A 158 -1.43 -21.16 16.43
CA PHE A 158 -1.55 -21.48 17.84
C PHE A 158 -2.98 -21.88 18.25
N PRO A 159 -3.14 -22.76 19.25
CA PRO A 159 -4.46 -23.12 19.77
C PRO A 159 -5.27 -21.88 20.19
N GLY A 160 -6.54 -21.84 19.77
CA GLY A 160 -7.44 -20.71 20.06
C GLY A 160 -6.99 -19.38 19.46
N ASN A 161 -6.12 -19.39 18.45
CA ASN A 161 -5.51 -18.20 17.83
C ASN A 161 -4.76 -17.31 18.84
N ASN A 162 -4.18 -17.91 19.88
CA ASN A 162 -3.48 -17.19 20.93
C ASN A 162 -1.97 -17.44 20.84
N ILE A 163 -1.22 -16.41 20.43
CA ILE A 163 0.24 -16.43 20.24
C ILE A 163 1.07 -16.73 21.51
N TRP A 164 0.41 -16.85 22.68
CA TRP A 164 1.03 -17.26 23.94
C TRP A 164 0.76 -18.73 24.31
N GLN A 165 0.00 -19.46 23.48
CA GLN A 165 -0.28 -20.88 23.67
C GLN A 165 0.68 -21.76 22.86
N SER A 166 0.68 -23.05 23.15
CA SER A 166 1.56 -24.05 22.53
C SER A 166 0.90 -25.44 22.57
N PRO A 167 1.33 -26.39 21.72
CA PRO A 167 2.32 -26.25 20.65
C PRO A 167 1.73 -25.53 19.41
N PRO A 168 2.56 -24.86 18.60
CA PRO A 168 2.13 -24.38 17.30
C PRO A 168 1.95 -25.55 16.32
N HIS A 169 1.29 -25.29 15.20
CA HIS A 169 1.18 -26.22 14.08
C HIS A 169 1.56 -25.54 12.76
N CYS A 170 1.78 -26.34 11.73
CA CYS A 170 1.94 -25.85 10.36
C CYS A 170 0.64 -26.07 9.58
N THR A 171 0.17 -25.01 8.93
CA THR A 171 -0.89 -25.08 7.93
C THR A 171 -0.38 -24.49 6.63
N VAL A 172 -0.25 -25.32 5.59
CA VAL A 172 0.12 -24.81 4.26
C VAL A 172 -1.11 -24.21 3.61
N GLY A 173 -1.10 -22.89 3.42
CA GLY A 173 -2.20 -22.18 2.76
C GLY A 173 -2.38 -22.54 1.28
N PRO A 174 -3.55 -22.21 0.70
CA PRO A 174 -3.83 -22.48 -0.70
C PRO A 174 -2.86 -21.72 -1.61
N ASN A 175 -2.37 -22.39 -2.67
CA ASN A 175 -1.45 -21.82 -3.66
C ASN A 175 -0.18 -21.20 -3.07
N ARG A 176 0.27 -21.66 -1.91
CA ARG A 176 1.40 -21.11 -1.16
C ARG A 176 2.64 -20.85 -2.02
N ASP A 177 3.04 -21.81 -2.85
CA ASP A 177 4.26 -21.68 -3.68
C ASP A 177 4.11 -20.64 -4.81
N ALA A 178 2.89 -20.44 -5.31
CA ALA A 178 2.59 -19.38 -6.28
C ALA A 178 2.50 -17.99 -5.63
N ARG A 179 2.56 -17.90 -4.30
CA ARG A 179 2.55 -16.65 -3.51
C ARG A 179 3.94 -16.35 -2.92
N ALA A 180 4.86 -17.30 -3.03
CA ALA A 180 6.12 -17.26 -2.31
C ALA A 180 7.13 -16.26 -2.92
N VAL A 181 7.50 -15.26 -2.13
CA VAL A 181 8.57 -14.31 -2.41
C VAL A 181 9.90 -14.92 -2.00
N LYS A 182 10.90 -14.81 -2.87
CA LYS A 182 12.25 -15.36 -2.67
C LYS A 182 13.30 -14.25 -2.71
N ILE A 183 14.50 -14.57 -2.24
CA ILE A 183 15.71 -13.79 -2.46
C ILE A 183 16.70 -14.61 -3.27
N THR A 184 17.58 -13.98 -4.03
CA THR A 184 18.63 -14.70 -4.78
C THR A 184 19.95 -14.75 -4.02
N ASN A 185 20.22 -13.75 -3.19
CA ASN A 185 21.46 -13.65 -2.45
C ASN A 185 21.25 -13.29 -0.97
N SER A 186 22.12 -13.82 -0.13
CA SER A 186 22.25 -13.48 1.30
C SER A 186 23.70 -13.67 1.71
N THR A 187 24.26 -12.71 2.44
CA THR A 187 25.66 -12.72 2.89
C THR A 187 25.79 -12.17 4.30
N THR A 188 26.93 -12.40 4.94
CA THR A 188 27.25 -11.87 6.27
C THR A 188 28.30 -10.75 6.18
N ILE A 189 28.14 -9.74 7.03
CA ILE A 189 29.08 -8.61 7.15
C ILE A 189 29.46 -8.40 8.62
N ALA A 190 30.76 -8.43 8.91
CA ALA A 190 31.30 -8.37 10.27
C ALA A 190 32.05 -7.06 10.58
N ASP A 191 32.51 -6.34 9.55
CA ASP A 191 33.20 -5.06 9.74
C ASP A 191 32.21 -3.90 9.93
N ILE A 192 32.51 -2.99 10.85
CA ILE A 192 31.61 -1.86 11.17
C ILE A 192 31.43 -0.89 10.00
N THR A 193 32.49 -0.65 9.21
CA THR A 193 32.43 0.20 8.02
C THR A 193 31.62 -0.48 6.93
N ALA A 194 31.80 -1.80 6.73
CA ALA A 194 31.00 -2.58 5.81
C ALA A 194 29.50 -2.56 6.16
N ARG A 195 29.16 -2.70 7.46
CA ARG A 195 27.77 -2.61 7.95
C ARG A 195 27.13 -1.26 7.60
N LYS A 196 27.81 -0.16 7.90
CA LYS A 196 27.30 1.19 7.59
C LYS A 196 27.21 1.44 6.08
N ASN A 197 28.21 1.00 5.30
CA ASN A 197 28.18 1.07 3.85
C ASN A 197 26.97 0.32 3.27
N TYR A 198 26.71 -0.91 3.73
CA TYR A 198 25.57 -1.68 3.25
C TYR A 198 24.24 -1.03 3.63
N ILE A 199 24.08 -0.62 4.90
CA ILE A 199 22.83 0.00 5.35
C ILE A 199 22.56 1.32 4.62
N SER A 200 23.60 2.10 4.28
CA SER A 200 23.43 3.33 3.50
C SER A 200 23.08 3.11 2.03
N ASN A 201 23.63 2.08 1.40
CA ASN A 201 23.61 1.98 -0.05
C ASN A 201 22.70 0.85 -0.56
N ASN A 202 22.29 -0.07 0.31
CA ASN A 202 21.58 -1.29 -0.09
C ASN A 202 20.30 -1.50 0.72
N GLY A 203 20.35 -1.50 2.05
CA GLY A 203 19.14 -1.71 2.85
C GLY A 203 19.36 -2.26 4.27
N PRO A 204 18.25 -2.51 4.98
CA PRO A 204 18.27 -3.11 6.33
C PRO A 204 18.96 -4.48 6.40
N CYS A 205 19.43 -4.82 7.59
CA CYS A 205 20.08 -6.10 7.88
C CYS A 205 19.41 -6.82 9.05
N SER A 206 19.57 -8.14 9.11
CA SER A 206 19.26 -8.92 10.30
C SER A 206 20.47 -8.92 11.24
N ALA A 207 20.26 -8.76 12.54
CA ALA A 207 21.30 -8.83 13.57
C ALA A 207 20.86 -9.66 14.77
N VAL A 208 21.83 -10.30 15.43
CA VAL A 208 21.64 -11.01 16.69
C VAL A 208 22.26 -10.18 17.80
N MET A 209 21.61 -10.13 18.97
CA MET A 209 22.14 -9.48 20.16
C MET A 209 21.81 -10.28 21.42
N HIS A 210 22.60 -10.07 22.47
CA HIS A 210 22.26 -10.47 23.83
C HIS A 210 21.11 -9.63 24.35
N VAL A 211 20.20 -10.26 25.08
CA VAL A 211 19.11 -9.59 25.79
C VAL A 211 19.39 -9.70 27.28
N TYR A 212 19.62 -8.56 27.91
CA TYR A 212 19.77 -8.46 29.35
C TYR A 212 18.41 -8.15 30.01
N GLU A 213 18.27 -8.45 31.31
CA GLU A 213 17.04 -8.20 32.07
C GLU A 213 16.51 -6.77 31.95
N ASP A 214 17.41 -5.78 31.96
CA ASP A 214 17.04 -4.37 31.87
C ASP A 214 16.41 -3.99 30.51
N PHE A 215 16.77 -4.72 29.43
CA PHE A 215 16.28 -4.44 28.09
C PHE A 215 14.78 -4.72 27.93
N PHE A 216 14.21 -5.66 28.68
CA PHE A 216 12.75 -5.88 28.67
C PHE A 216 11.96 -4.62 29.03
N SER A 217 12.57 -3.72 29.80
CA SER A 217 11.95 -2.45 30.26
C SER A 217 12.31 -1.25 29.37
N TYR A 218 12.99 -1.44 28.24
CA TYR A 218 13.37 -0.34 27.36
C TYR A 218 12.16 0.47 26.86
N ALA A 219 12.25 1.80 26.94
CA ALA A 219 11.21 2.73 26.48
C ALA A 219 11.67 3.58 25.28
N ASP A 220 12.79 4.30 25.41
CA ASP A 220 13.34 5.22 24.40
C ASP A 220 14.82 5.53 24.70
N GLY A 221 15.51 6.17 23.75
CA GLY A 221 16.91 6.58 23.84
C GLY A 221 17.91 5.54 23.32
N VAL A 222 19.21 5.74 23.56
CA VAL A 222 20.26 4.82 23.07
C VAL A 222 20.60 3.80 24.16
N TYR A 223 20.16 2.56 23.97
CA TYR A 223 20.38 1.49 24.93
C TYR A 223 21.87 1.17 25.11
N THR A 224 22.27 1.11 26.37
CA THR A 224 23.55 0.58 26.87
C THR A 224 23.23 -0.24 28.09
N HIS A 225 23.77 -1.45 28.18
CA HIS A 225 23.49 -2.34 29.31
C HIS A 225 24.00 -1.73 30.63
N VAL A 226 23.18 -1.75 31.67
CA VAL A 226 23.51 -1.21 33.00
C VAL A 226 23.36 -2.25 34.11
N SER A 227 22.32 -3.08 34.05
CA SER A 227 21.95 -3.95 35.17
C SER A 227 21.27 -5.23 34.74
N GLY A 228 21.33 -6.22 35.62
CA GLY A 228 20.72 -7.54 35.41
C GLY A 228 21.58 -8.47 34.57
N THR A 229 21.17 -9.73 34.49
CA THR A 229 21.95 -10.76 33.79
C THR A 229 21.57 -10.88 32.32
N ASP A 230 22.46 -11.46 31.52
CA ASP A 230 22.11 -11.96 30.19
C ASP A 230 21.05 -13.06 30.31
N LYS A 231 20.03 -12.99 29.46
CA LYS A 231 18.88 -13.92 29.40
C LYS A 231 18.87 -14.77 28.14
N GLY A 232 19.71 -14.47 27.16
CA GLY A 232 19.78 -15.20 25.91
C GLY A 232 19.82 -14.27 24.71
N LEU A 233 19.65 -14.86 23.54
CA LEU A 233 19.89 -14.20 22.27
C LEU A 233 18.58 -13.93 21.53
N HIS A 234 18.53 -12.77 20.89
CA HIS A 234 17.36 -12.30 20.14
C HIS A 234 17.78 -11.74 18.79
N CYS A 235 16.92 -11.92 17.80
CA CYS A 235 17.15 -11.44 16.44
C CYS A 235 16.31 -10.20 16.16
N VAL A 236 16.93 -9.14 15.63
CA VAL A 236 16.31 -7.84 15.37
C VAL A 236 16.73 -7.31 14.00
N THR A 237 15.87 -6.51 13.37
CA THR A 237 16.17 -5.91 12.07
C THR A 237 16.83 -4.55 12.29
N VAL A 238 18.08 -4.39 11.88
CA VAL A 238 18.80 -3.10 11.87
C VAL A 238 18.36 -2.32 10.64
N ILE A 239 17.56 -1.27 10.85
CA ILE A 239 16.94 -0.45 9.82
C ILE A 239 17.65 0.89 9.59
N GLY A 240 18.77 1.12 10.28
CA GLY A 240 19.42 2.40 10.26
C GLY A 240 20.51 2.56 11.31
N TYR A 241 21.12 3.73 11.33
CA TYR A 241 22.14 4.13 12.30
C TYR A 241 22.29 5.65 12.36
N SER A 242 22.98 6.15 13.39
CA SER A 242 23.31 7.56 13.55
C SER A 242 24.73 7.72 14.07
N GLU A 243 25.59 8.40 13.31
CA GLU A 243 26.95 8.74 13.77
C GLU A 243 26.92 9.76 14.90
N ALA A 244 25.93 10.65 14.94
CA ALA A 244 25.79 11.66 15.98
C ALA A 244 25.40 11.06 17.33
N GLU A 245 24.60 9.97 17.32
CA GLU A 245 24.16 9.27 18.53
C GLU A 245 24.99 8.02 18.82
N HIS A 246 25.94 7.67 17.94
CA HIS A 246 26.74 6.45 18.01
C HIS A 246 25.92 5.17 18.20
N CYS A 247 24.85 5.01 17.40
CA CYS A 247 23.89 3.91 17.59
C CYS A 247 23.41 3.24 16.30
N TRP A 248 22.97 1.99 16.43
CA TRP A 248 22.10 1.29 15.49
C TRP A 248 20.64 1.59 15.80
N ILE A 249 19.79 1.66 14.78
CA ILE A 249 18.34 1.80 14.87
C ILE A 249 17.71 0.47 14.47
N CYS A 250 16.89 -0.10 15.35
CA CYS A 250 16.40 -1.47 15.21
C CYS A 250 14.87 -1.55 15.30
N LYS A 251 14.28 -2.44 14.49
CA LYS A 251 12.90 -2.90 14.59
C LYS A 251 12.88 -4.22 15.37
N ASN A 252 11.99 -4.31 16.38
CA ASN A 252 11.81 -5.50 17.21
C ASN A 252 10.49 -6.23 16.85
N SER A 253 10.29 -7.43 17.40
CA SER A 253 9.15 -8.32 17.17
C SER A 253 8.31 -8.59 18.43
N TRP A 254 8.38 -7.71 19.44
CA TRP A 254 7.59 -7.78 20.68
C TRP A 254 6.35 -6.87 20.67
N GLY A 255 5.84 -6.56 19.47
CA GLY A 255 4.69 -5.69 19.29
C GLY A 255 4.98 -4.19 19.47
N ALA A 256 4.06 -3.36 18.96
CA ALA A 256 4.21 -1.91 18.97
C ALA A 256 4.12 -1.28 20.37
N GLY A 257 3.59 -2.01 21.37
CA GLY A 257 3.50 -1.55 22.76
C GLY A 257 4.85 -1.53 23.51
N TRP A 258 5.85 -2.26 23.00
CA TRP A 258 7.20 -2.29 23.57
C TRP A 258 8.09 -1.21 22.95
N GLY A 259 9.03 -0.64 23.72
CA GLY A 259 9.94 0.41 23.25
C GLY A 259 9.21 1.64 22.67
N LYS A 260 9.79 2.23 21.62
CA LYS A 260 9.21 3.38 20.91
C LYS A 260 8.43 2.89 19.69
N GLY A 261 7.21 2.43 19.91
CA GLY A 261 6.35 1.89 18.84
C GLY A 261 6.88 0.57 18.26
N GLY A 262 7.58 -0.24 19.07
CA GLY A 262 8.25 -1.47 18.66
C GLY A 262 9.68 -1.29 18.11
N PHE A 263 10.20 -0.07 18.13
CA PHE A 263 11.57 0.25 17.72
C PHE A 263 12.45 0.59 18.92
N PHE A 264 13.76 0.43 18.76
CA PHE A 264 14.76 0.84 19.74
C PHE A 264 16.05 1.31 19.07
N LYS A 265 16.89 2.01 19.84
CA LYS A 265 18.27 2.30 19.45
C LYS A 265 19.23 1.61 20.42
N ILE A 266 20.36 1.16 19.91
CA ILE A 266 21.40 0.50 20.71
C ILE A 266 22.76 1.05 20.34
N GLY A 267 23.59 1.38 21.33
CA GLY A 267 24.92 1.93 21.10
C GLY A 267 25.82 0.95 20.33
N TYR A 268 26.76 1.47 19.54
CA TYR A 268 27.79 0.64 18.90
C TYR A 268 28.58 -0.14 19.95
N GLY A 269 28.91 -1.40 19.66
CA GLY A 269 29.62 -2.29 20.58
C GLY A 269 28.81 -2.89 21.72
N GLN A 270 27.51 -2.56 21.83
CA GLN A 270 26.67 -3.03 22.93
C GLN A 270 26.04 -4.40 22.62
N ALA A 271 25.85 -5.20 23.68
CA ALA A 271 25.13 -6.48 23.62
C ALA A 271 25.58 -7.46 22.52
N GLY A 272 26.86 -7.39 22.13
CA GLY A 272 27.42 -8.26 21.08
C GLY A 272 26.92 -7.97 19.66
N ILE A 273 26.00 -7.01 19.46
CA ILE A 273 25.23 -6.87 18.22
C ILE A 273 26.11 -6.71 16.97
N ASP A 274 27.19 -5.95 17.10
CA ASP A 274 28.15 -5.64 16.04
C ASP A 274 29.59 -6.05 16.40
N THR A 275 29.80 -6.70 17.54
CA THR A 275 31.12 -7.15 18.02
C THR A 275 31.25 -8.66 18.06
N GLU A 276 30.21 -9.37 18.47
CA GLU A 276 30.18 -10.83 18.53
C GLU A 276 29.49 -11.44 17.31
N PHE A 277 28.45 -10.77 16.80
CA PHE A 277 27.62 -11.30 15.71
C PHE A 277 27.80 -10.52 14.40
N PRO A 278 27.76 -11.19 13.24
CA PRO A 278 27.69 -10.49 11.96
C PRO A 278 26.29 -9.92 11.73
N PHE A 279 26.16 -9.05 10.74
CA PHE A 279 24.86 -8.72 10.15
C PHE A 279 24.61 -9.61 8.94
N TRP A 280 23.38 -10.05 8.77
CA TRP A 280 22.94 -10.79 7.59
C TRP A 280 22.19 -9.87 6.64
N THR A 281 22.54 -10.00 5.37
CA THR A 281 22.01 -9.21 4.26
C THR A 281 21.12 -10.09 3.38
N ALA A 282 20.21 -9.46 2.63
CA ALA A 282 19.44 -10.09 1.59
C ALA A 282 19.40 -9.19 0.36
N SER A 283 19.37 -9.78 -0.84
CA SER A 283 19.21 -9.03 -2.09
C SER A 283 18.65 -9.88 -3.22
N GLY A 284 18.21 -9.17 -4.27
CA GLY A 284 17.66 -9.74 -5.49
C GLY A 284 16.37 -10.48 -5.21
N VAL A 285 15.41 -9.74 -4.65
CA VAL A 285 14.04 -10.20 -4.38
C VAL A 285 13.40 -10.66 -5.68
N LYS A 286 12.72 -11.80 -5.60
CA LYS A 286 11.93 -12.40 -6.67
C LYS A 286 10.51 -12.56 -6.16
N LEU A 287 9.62 -11.73 -6.67
CA LEU A 287 8.19 -11.92 -6.50
C LEU A 287 7.77 -13.20 -7.23
N PRO A 288 6.72 -13.89 -6.76
CA PRO A 288 6.13 -14.97 -7.53
C PRO A 288 5.76 -14.47 -8.93
N ALA A 289 6.01 -15.27 -9.95
CA ALA A 289 5.62 -14.93 -11.31
C ALA A 289 4.11 -14.69 -11.34
N PRO A 290 3.61 -13.60 -11.97
CA PRO A 290 2.20 -13.29 -11.98
C PRO A 290 1.46 -14.41 -12.72
N ALA A 291 0.87 -15.33 -11.97
CA ALA A 291 -0.26 -16.09 -12.45
C ALA A 291 -1.42 -15.09 -12.48
N HIS A 292 -1.69 -14.50 -13.65
CA HIS A 292 -2.83 -13.60 -13.93
C HIS A 292 -3.47 -13.00 -12.66
N GLY A 293 -2.85 -11.95 -12.10
CA GLY A 293 -3.24 -11.41 -10.81
C GLY A 293 -2.84 -9.94 -10.64
N TRP A 294 -3.46 -9.28 -9.66
CA TRP A 294 -3.13 -7.92 -9.26
C TRP A 294 -1.66 -7.84 -8.79
N HIS A 295 -0.95 -6.80 -9.22
CA HIS A 295 0.25 -6.39 -8.50
C HIS A 295 -0.18 -5.72 -7.19
N GLY A 296 0.67 -5.78 -6.15
CA GLY A 296 0.39 -5.10 -4.90
C GLY A 296 0.26 -3.58 -5.10
N TYR A 297 -0.27 -2.88 -4.09
CA TYR A 297 -0.40 -1.43 -4.15
C TYR A 297 0.97 -0.77 -4.34
N GLU A 298 1.10 0.03 -5.39
CA GLU A 298 2.24 0.91 -5.64
C GLU A 298 1.91 2.31 -5.15
N ASN A 299 2.74 2.88 -4.27
CA ASN A 299 2.59 4.27 -3.84
C ASN A 299 3.15 5.21 -4.91
N LEU A 300 2.26 5.92 -5.61
CA LEU A 300 2.62 6.86 -6.67
C LEU A 300 3.13 8.23 -6.18
N GLY A 301 3.23 8.40 -4.86
CA GLY A 301 3.57 9.65 -4.19
C GLY A 301 2.47 10.71 -4.31
N GLY A 302 2.75 11.92 -3.80
CA GLY A 302 1.83 13.05 -3.82
C GLY A 302 0.85 13.09 -2.63
N GLN A 303 0.26 14.26 -2.40
CA GLN A 303 -0.79 14.48 -1.40
C GLN A 303 -2.03 15.01 -2.11
N LEU A 304 -3.11 14.24 -2.07
CA LEU A 304 -4.28 14.40 -2.94
C LEU A 304 -5.50 14.86 -2.14
N THR A 305 -6.33 15.74 -2.69
CA THR A 305 -7.54 16.29 -2.04
C THR A 305 -8.83 16.04 -2.82
N SER A 306 -8.78 15.19 -3.84
CA SER A 306 -9.94 14.73 -4.61
C SER A 306 -9.77 13.27 -5.01
N ARG A 307 -10.84 12.66 -5.53
CA ARG A 307 -10.74 11.40 -6.26
C ARG A 307 -9.83 11.60 -7.49
N PRO A 308 -8.90 10.68 -7.78
CA PRO A 308 -8.15 10.69 -9.03
C PRO A 308 -9.02 10.15 -10.18
N ASN A 309 -8.86 10.71 -11.38
CA ASN A 309 -9.45 10.20 -12.61
C ASN A 309 -8.36 9.79 -13.59
N ALA A 310 -8.59 8.70 -14.34
CA ALA A 310 -7.59 8.14 -15.24
C ALA A 310 -8.17 7.82 -16.62
N VAL A 311 -7.34 7.97 -17.66
CA VAL A 311 -7.67 7.56 -19.03
C VAL A 311 -6.46 6.93 -19.70
N SER A 312 -6.71 6.21 -20.79
CA SER A 312 -5.68 5.72 -21.70
C SER A 312 -6.01 6.17 -23.12
N TRP A 313 -4.99 6.64 -23.86
CA TRP A 313 -5.08 6.96 -25.28
C TRP A 313 -4.30 5.99 -26.18
N ALA A 314 -3.54 5.06 -25.59
CA ALA A 314 -2.78 4.02 -26.29
C ALA A 314 -2.50 2.81 -25.38
N ALA A 315 -2.19 1.67 -25.98
CA ALA A 315 -1.72 0.51 -25.24
C ALA A 315 -0.49 0.86 -24.38
N ASN A 316 -0.46 0.35 -23.14
CA ASN A 316 0.58 0.63 -22.15
C ASN A 316 0.78 2.11 -21.80
N ARG A 317 -0.28 2.92 -21.92
CA ARG A 317 -0.31 4.31 -21.47
C ARG A 317 -1.46 4.52 -20.50
N ILE A 318 -1.17 5.16 -19.36
CA ILE A 318 -2.16 5.57 -18.37
C ILE A 318 -1.83 7.02 -18.01
N ASP A 319 -2.84 7.89 -18.00
CA ASP A 319 -2.74 9.28 -17.58
C ASP A 319 -3.72 9.51 -16.44
N VAL A 320 -3.23 10.05 -15.32
CA VAL A 320 -3.99 10.28 -14.10
C VAL A 320 -4.00 11.77 -13.80
N VAL A 321 -5.19 12.31 -13.48
CA VAL A 321 -5.36 13.68 -12.99
C VAL A 321 -6.04 13.71 -11.63
N VAL A 322 -5.66 14.69 -10.82
CA VAL A 322 -6.14 14.84 -9.44
C VAL A 322 -5.96 16.27 -8.95
N ARG A 323 -6.69 16.65 -7.90
CA ARG A 323 -6.51 17.92 -7.21
C ARG A 323 -5.47 17.80 -6.07
N GLY A 324 -4.50 18.72 -6.05
CA GLY A 324 -3.51 18.84 -4.97
C GLY A 324 -4.00 19.63 -3.74
N LEU A 325 -3.14 19.81 -2.75
CA LEU A 325 -3.42 20.61 -1.54
C LEU A 325 -3.59 22.12 -1.81
N ASP A 326 -2.97 22.61 -2.89
CA ASP A 326 -3.03 23.98 -3.39
C ASP A 326 -4.27 24.23 -4.27
N SER A 327 -5.17 23.25 -4.40
CA SER A 327 -6.33 23.26 -5.30
C SER A 327 -5.98 23.31 -6.80
N ALA A 328 -4.72 23.08 -7.19
CA ALA A 328 -4.32 22.94 -8.57
C ALA A 328 -4.58 21.52 -9.09
N VAL A 329 -4.67 21.38 -10.41
CA VAL A 329 -4.72 20.08 -11.08
C VAL A 329 -3.30 19.57 -11.24
N TYR A 330 -3.07 18.33 -10.83
CA TYR A 330 -1.82 17.61 -11.04
C TYR A 330 -2.05 16.44 -12.00
N HIS A 331 -1.05 16.18 -12.83
CA HIS A 331 -1.02 15.10 -13.79
C HIS A 331 0.19 14.18 -13.56
N LYS A 332 -0.02 12.88 -13.72
CA LYS A 332 1.03 11.86 -13.68
C LYS A 332 0.69 10.75 -14.66
N TRP A 333 1.69 10.18 -15.30
CA TRP A 333 1.45 9.18 -16.34
C TRP A 333 2.44 8.02 -16.33
N TRP A 334 1.97 6.88 -16.81
CA TRP A 334 2.76 5.69 -17.11
C TRP A 334 3.15 5.72 -18.59
N ASN A 335 4.45 5.62 -18.90
CA ASN A 335 4.95 5.70 -20.28
C ASN A 335 5.16 4.34 -20.97
N GLY A 336 4.72 3.24 -20.34
CA GLY A 336 4.99 1.87 -20.80
C GLY A 336 6.13 1.17 -20.04
N SER A 337 6.94 1.92 -19.29
CA SER A 337 8.09 1.39 -18.55
C SER A 337 8.23 1.92 -17.12
N SER A 338 7.78 3.15 -16.87
CA SER A 338 7.84 3.78 -15.56
C SER A 338 6.80 4.89 -15.42
N TRP A 339 6.36 5.12 -14.18
CA TRP A 339 5.60 6.30 -13.81
C TRP A 339 6.49 7.54 -13.85
N GLN A 340 6.04 8.59 -14.52
CA GLN A 340 6.73 9.87 -14.55
C GLN A 340 6.43 10.70 -13.30
N GLY A 341 7.18 11.78 -13.04
CA GLY A 341 6.93 12.67 -11.91
C GLY A 341 5.55 13.32 -11.97
N TRP A 342 5.01 13.70 -10.81
CA TRP A 342 3.83 14.56 -10.77
C TRP A 342 4.18 15.93 -11.36
N GLU A 343 3.38 16.38 -12.34
CA GLU A 343 3.47 17.74 -12.89
C GLU A 343 2.22 18.54 -12.53
N SER A 344 2.41 19.81 -12.14
CA SER A 344 1.29 20.73 -11.92
C SER A 344 0.82 21.27 -13.27
N LEU A 345 -0.47 21.14 -13.53
CA LEU A 345 -1.16 21.81 -14.63
C LEU A 345 -1.71 23.17 -14.22
N GLY A 346 -1.52 23.58 -12.95
CA GLY A 346 -2.07 24.80 -12.39
C GLY A 346 -3.58 24.78 -12.22
N GLY A 347 -4.21 25.95 -12.24
CA GLY A 347 -5.65 26.13 -11.99
C GLY A 347 -6.00 26.23 -10.50
N LEU A 348 -7.23 26.64 -10.22
CA LEU A 348 -7.83 26.66 -8.89
C LEU A 348 -9.23 26.04 -8.98
N ILE A 349 -9.33 24.79 -8.56
CA ILE A 349 -10.49 23.95 -8.84
C ILE A 349 -11.18 23.46 -7.57
N GLN A 350 -12.49 23.22 -7.68
CA GLN A 350 -13.30 22.54 -6.69
C GLN A 350 -13.65 21.13 -7.17
N GLY A 351 -13.63 20.16 -6.25
CA GLY A 351 -13.91 18.75 -6.57
C GLY A 351 -12.81 18.06 -7.39
N ALA A 352 -13.13 16.89 -7.93
CA ALA A 352 -12.26 16.12 -8.80
C ALA A 352 -12.28 16.64 -10.26
N PRO A 353 -11.11 16.72 -10.94
CA PRO A 353 -11.06 16.98 -12.38
C PRO A 353 -11.43 15.71 -13.17
N ALA A 354 -12.05 15.86 -14.33
CA ALA A 354 -12.33 14.79 -15.28
C ALA A 354 -11.29 14.78 -16.41
N ILE A 355 -11.06 13.61 -17.01
CA ILE A 355 -10.14 13.46 -18.16
C ILE A 355 -10.72 12.47 -19.17
N CYS A 356 -10.61 12.79 -20.45
CA CYS A 356 -10.92 11.87 -21.54
C CYS A 356 -9.91 11.99 -22.68
N SER A 357 -10.02 11.08 -23.64
CA SER A 357 -9.25 11.09 -24.88
C SER A 357 -10.12 10.64 -26.03
N TRP A 358 -9.98 11.30 -27.17
CA TRP A 358 -10.63 10.93 -28.43
C TRP A 358 -9.65 10.43 -29.51
N ALA A 359 -8.33 10.53 -29.26
CA ALA A 359 -7.29 10.04 -30.15
C ALA A 359 -5.96 9.80 -29.42
N SER A 360 -5.11 8.99 -30.05
CA SER A 360 -3.73 8.81 -29.60
C SER A 360 -2.98 10.15 -29.52
N GLY A 361 -2.26 10.37 -28.43
CA GLY A 361 -1.52 11.60 -28.16
C GLY A 361 -2.39 12.80 -27.79
N ARG A 362 -3.68 12.58 -27.50
CA ARG A 362 -4.62 13.62 -27.09
C ARG A 362 -5.20 13.31 -25.71
N LEU A 363 -5.18 14.31 -24.83
CA LEU A 363 -5.89 14.31 -23.55
C LEU A 363 -6.67 15.60 -23.42
N ASP A 364 -7.83 15.54 -22.80
CA ASP A 364 -8.68 16.69 -22.52
C ASP A 364 -9.12 16.63 -21.06
N VAL A 365 -8.70 17.63 -20.28
CA VAL A 365 -8.91 17.75 -18.84
C VAL A 365 -9.95 18.83 -18.58
N PHE A 366 -10.97 18.48 -17.81
CA PHE A 366 -12.06 19.37 -17.43
C PHE A 366 -12.10 19.53 -15.92
N ALA A 367 -12.20 20.76 -15.44
CA ALA A 367 -12.25 21.02 -14.02
C ALA A 367 -13.24 22.14 -13.68
N LEU A 368 -13.96 21.96 -12.57
CA LEU A 368 -14.86 22.98 -12.06
C LEU A 368 -14.05 24.04 -11.31
N GLY A 369 -14.03 25.27 -11.82
CA GLY A 369 -13.34 26.38 -11.16
C GLY A 369 -14.07 26.88 -9.92
N LEU A 370 -13.39 27.65 -9.07
CA LEU A 370 -14.00 28.28 -7.88
C LEU A 370 -15.14 29.27 -8.24
N ASN A 371 -15.19 29.72 -9.49
CA ASN A 371 -16.25 30.56 -10.05
C ASN A 371 -17.46 29.76 -10.56
N HIS A 372 -17.50 28.44 -10.35
CA HIS A 372 -18.52 27.52 -10.87
C HIS A 372 -18.56 27.37 -12.40
N HIS A 373 -17.56 27.88 -13.12
CA HIS A 373 -17.41 27.63 -14.55
C HIS A 373 -16.63 26.34 -14.80
N LEU A 374 -16.87 25.71 -15.94
CA LEU A 374 -16.05 24.62 -16.45
C LEU A 374 -14.80 25.20 -17.12
N TRP A 375 -13.64 24.76 -16.66
CA TRP A 375 -12.35 25.06 -17.27
C TRP A 375 -11.84 23.83 -18.02
N HIS A 376 -11.21 24.06 -19.17
CA HIS A 376 -10.64 23.01 -20.00
C HIS A 376 -9.16 23.27 -20.30
N ARG A 377 -8.40 22.19 -20.40
CA ARG A 377 -7.00 22.18 -20.82
C ARG A 377 -6.72 20.87 -21.55
N TYR A 378 -5.96 20.91 -22.63
CA TYR A 378 -5.67 19.72 -23.42
C TYR A 378 -4.17 19.49 -23.62
N TYR A 379 -3.80 18.25 -23.91
CA TYR A 379 -2.46 17.84 -24.33
C TYR A 379 -2.46 17.44 -25.80
N GLN A 380 -1.53 17.99 -26.58
CA GLN A 380 -1.21 17.51 -27.93
C GLN A 380 0.23 17.87 -28.29
N GLY A 381 1.19 17.00 -27.91
CA GLY A 381 2.62 17.31 -28.00
C GLY A 381 3.10 18.36 -26.98
N GLY A 382 2.22 18.75 -26.06
CA GLY A 382 2.41 19.79 -25.05
C GLY A 382 1.04 20.20 -24.48
N TRP A 383 1.02 20.71 -23.26
CA TRP A 383 -0.20 21.20 -22.62
C TRP A 383 -0.58 22.61 -23.11
N SER A 384 -1.86 22.83 -23.43
CA SER A 384 -2.43 24.13 -23.80
C SER A 384 -2.44 25.13 -22.65
N GLY A 385 -2.99 26.34 -22.83
CA GLY A 385 -3.47 27.15 -21.70
C GLY A 385 -4.77 26.59 -21.11
N TRP A 386 -5.17 27.09 -19.93
CA TRP A 386 -6.54 26.88 -19.45
C TRP A 386 -7.50 27.79 -20.22
N GLU A 387 -8.60 27.22 -20.73
CA GLU A 387 -9.69 27.95 -21.36
C GLU A 387 -10.98 27.85 -20.53
N ASP A 388 -11.65 28.99 -20.34
CA ASP A 388 -12.94 29.06 -19.64
C ASP A 388 -14.05 28.71 -20.63
N LEU A 389 -14.73 27.60 -20.39
CA LEU A 389 -15.88 27.13 -21.19
C LEU A 389 -17.22 27.59 -20.59
N GLY A 390 -17.20 28.42 -19.55
CA GLY A 390 -18.39 28.99 -18.93
C GLY A 390 -19.25 27.96 -18.20
N GLY A 391 -20.56 28.21 -18.18
CA GLY A 391 -21.52 27.42 -17.39
C GLY A 391 -21.61 27.90 -15.93
N VAL A 392 -22.59 27.37 -15.20
CA VAL A 392 -22.75 27.63 -13.76
C VAL A 392 -23.12 26.32 -13.07
N LEU A 393 -22.09 25.59 -12.66
CA LEU A 393 -22.18 24.17 -12.31
C LEU A 393 -22.06 23.92 -10.80
N SER A 394 -22.70 22.83 -10.35
CA SER A 394 -22.85 22.42 -8.95
C SER A 394 -22.43 20.96 -8.70
N SER A 395 -21.79 20.31 -9.68
CA SER A 395 -21.19 18.98 -9.55
C SER A 395 -19.87 18.89 -10.32
N GLU A 396 -19.11 17.85 -10.01
CA GLU A 396 -17.98 17.42 -10.84
C GLU A 396 -18.46 17.10 -12.27
N PRO A 397 -17.65 17.38 -13.31
CA PRO A 397 -17.99 17.07 -14.68
C PRO A 397 -17.76 15.59 -15.00
N ALA A 398 -18.54 15.04 -15.92
CA ALA A 398 -18.28 13.76 -16.56
C ALA A 398 -18.01 13.99 -18.05
N CYS A 399 -16.96 13.39 -18.60
CA CYS A 399 -16.58 13.55 -20.01
C CYS A 399 -16.43 12.20 -20.71
N VAL A 400 -16.87 12.13 -21.97
CA VAL A 400 -16.79 10.91 -22.79
C VAL A 400 -16.48 11.28 -24.25
N SER A 401 -15.87 10.35 -24.96
CA SER A 401 -15.73 10.41 -26.42
C SER A 401 -16.26 9.13 -27.04
N TRP A 402 -17.05 9.28 -28.12
CA TRP A 402 -17.51 8.16 -28.94
C TRP A 402 -16.80 8.07 -30.30
N GLY A 403 -15.84 8.96 -30.56
CA GLY A 403 -15.10 8.96 -31.81
C GLY A 403 -14.08 10.11 -31.92
N PRO A 404 -13.22 10.06 -32.95
CA PRO A 404 -12.22 11.10 -33.18
C PRO A 404 -12.84 12.49 -33.31
N ASN A 405 -12.15 13.49 -32.77
CA ASN A 405 -12.58 14.90 -32.71
C ASN A 405 -13.91 15.13 -31.98
N ARG A 406 -14.36 14.19 -31.14
CA ARG A 406 -15.60 14.34 -30.38
C ARG A 406 -15.38 14.20 -28.88
N ILE A 407 -15.89 15.17 -28.14
CA ILE A 407 -16.00 15.12 -26.67
C ILE A 407 -17.38 15.62 -26.28
N ASP A 408 -17.98 14.97 -25.30
CA ASP A 408 -19.24 15.35 -24.67
C ASP A 408 -19.03 15.47 -23.16
N ILE A 409 -19.49 16.58 -22.57
CA ILE A 409 -19.33 16.89 -21.15
C ILE A 409 -20.69 17.12 -20.52
N PHE A 410 -20.90 16.49 -19.37
CA PHE A 410 -22.12 16.59 -18.58
C PHE A 410 -21.79 17.05 -17.17
N ALA A 411 -22.59 17.97 -16.66
CA ALA A 411 -22.51 18.40 -15.27
C ALA A 411 -23.89 18.84 -14.77
N ARG A 412 -24.08 18.83 -13.46
CA ARG A 412 -25.27 19.40 -12.85
C ARG A 412 -25.13 20.92 -12.77
N GLY A 413 -26.14 21.66 -13.21
CA GLY A 413 -26.22 23.11 -13.05
C GLY A 413 -26.63 23.53 -11.64
N MET A 414 -26.52 24.81 -11.31
CA MET A 414 -27.07 25.35 -10.06
C MET A 414 -28.61 25.23 -9.96
N ASN A 415 -29.30 25.11 -11.10
CA ASN A 415 -30.73 24.82 -11.17
C ASN A 415 -31.08 23.33 -10.93
N SER A 416 -30.07 22.50 -10.60
CA SER A 416 -30.18 21.04 -10.45
C SER A 416 -30.53 20.27 -11.73
N SER A 417 -30.56 20.90 -12.90
CA SER A 417 -30.72 20.21 -14.18
C SER A 417 -29.38 19.67 -14.69
N MET A 418 -29.44 18.70 -15.60
CA MET A 418 -28.25 18.24 -16.31
C MET A 418 -27.95 19.20 -17.47
N TRP A 419 -26.72 19.68 -17.53
CA TRP A 419 -26.23 20.54 -18.61
C TRP A 419 -25.21 19.78 -19.45
N HIS A 420 -25.25 20.03 -20.75
CA HIS A 420 -24.38 19.40 -21.74
C HIS A 420 -23.62 20.43 -22.56
N LEU A 421 -22.35 20.15 -22.81
CA LEU A 421 -21.43 20.90 -23.67
C LEU A 421 -20.67 19.89 -24.53
N TRP A 422 -20.41 20.20 -25.80
CA TRP A 422 -19.68 19.30 -26.67
C TRP A 422 -18.71 20.00 -27.60
N TYR A 423 -17.75 19.21 -28.10
CA TYR A 423 -16.76 19.58 -29.10
C TYR A 423 -16.87 18.62 -30.31
N ASP A 424 -16.89 19.16 -31.53
CA ASP A 424 -16.84 18.38 -32.79
C ASP A 424 -15.88 18.99 -33.84
N GLY A 425 -14.81 19.64 -33.35
CA GLY A 425 -13.93 20.51 -34.14
C GLY A 425 -14.03 21.98 -33.71
N ALA A 426 -15.11 22.33 -33.02
CA ALA A 426 -15.27 23.56 -32.25
C ALA A 426 -16.14 23.28 -31.02
N TRP A 427 -16.00 24.12 -29.99
CA TRP A 427 -16.90 24.12 -28.84
C TRP A 427 -18.26 24.70 -29.23
N HIS A 428 -19.33 24.04 -28.79
CA HIS A 428 -20.70 24.55 -28.91
C HIS A 428 -21.15 25.24 -27.62
N GLY A 429 -22.37 25.76 -27.60
CA GLY A 429 -22.95 26.37 -26.40
C GLY A 429 -23.48 25.32 -25.42
N TRP A 430 -23.55 25.68 -24.14
CA TRP A 430 -24.23 24.89 -23.12
C TRP A 430 -25.71 24.72 -23.45
N GLU A 431 -26.19 23.47 -23.41
CA GLU A 431 -27.62 23.15 -23.52
C GLU A 431 -28.15 22.53 -22.22
N ASP A 432 -29.34 22.98 -21.80
CA ASP A 432 -30.04 22.43 -20.63
C ASP A 432 -30.83 21.18 -21.07
N LEU A 433 -30.42 20.02 -20.55
CA LEU A 433 -31.08 18.74 -20.81
C LEU A 433 -32.27 18.48 -19.88
N GLY A 434 -32.55 19.41 -18.96
CA GLY A 434 -33.61 19.37 -17.99
C GLY A 434 -33.38 18.35 -16.88
N GLY A 435 -34.48 17.92 -16.26
CA GLY A 435 -34.46 17.05 -15.09
C GLY A 435 -34.13 17.79 -13.80
N ILE A 436 -34.26 17.09 -12.67
CA ILE A 436 -33.81 17.54 -11.35
C ILE A 436 -32.97 16.41 -10.75
N ILE A 437 -31.65 16.55 -10.85
CA ILE A 437 -30.69 15.51 -10.48
C ILE A 437 -29.99 15.85 -9.15
N THR A 438 -29.76 14.83 -8.33
CA THR A 438 -29.22 14.92 -6.98
C THR A 438 -27.85 14.26 -6.82
N SER A 439 -27.26 13.76 -7.91
CA SER A 439 -25.89 13.24 -8.01
C SER A 439 -25.11 13.95 -9.12
N ALA A 440 -23.80 13.71 -9.21
CA ALA A 440 -23.07 13.99 -10.44
C ALA A 440 -23.58 13.06 -11.57
N PRO A 441 -23.54 13.49 -12.84
CA PRO A 441 -23.81 12.64 -14.00
C PRO A 441 -22.80 11.50 -14.14
N ALA A 442 -23.26 10.33 -14.57
CA ALA A 442 -22.42 9.31 -15.19
C ALA A 442 -22.78 9.18 -16.67
N VAL A 443 -21.79 8.99 -17.54
CA VAL A 443 -22.02 8.91 -18.99
C VAL A 443 -21.17 7.81 -19.61
N SER A 444 -21.73 7.11 -20.59
CA SER A 444 -21.02 6.14 -21.41
C SER A 444 -21.51 6.20 -22.87
N SER A 445 -20.72 5.62 -23.77
CA SER A 445 -21.09 5.41 -25.16
C SER A 445 -20.70 4.00 -25.61
N TRP A 446 -21.58 3.35 -26.36
CA TRP A 446 -21.35 2.04 -26.98
C TRP A 446 -21.25 2.09 -28.51
N ALA A 447 -21.50 3.26 -29.11
CA ALA A 447 -21.40 3.46 -30.55
C ALA A 447 -21.23 4.94 -30.90
N SER A 448 -20.68 5.18 -32.10
CA SER A 448 -20.64 6.51 -32.68
C SER A 448 -22.03 7.12 -32.79
N GLY A 449 -22.18 8.36 -32.32
CA GLY A 449 -23.46 9.08 -32.32
C GLY A 449 -24.42 8.66 -31.22
N ARG A 450 -23.95 7.90 -30.21
CA ARG A 450 -24.74 7.44 -29.07
C ARG A 450 -24.11 7.90 -27.76
N LEU A 451 -24.94 8.44 -26.87
CA LEU A 451 -24.57 8.77 -25.49
C LEU A 451 -25.69 8.31 -24.57
N ASP A 452 -25.34 7.81 -23.40
CA ASP A 452 -26.28 7.40 -22.37
C ASP A 452 -25.83 7.98 -21.04
N CYS A 453 -26.69 8.82 -20.47
CA CYS A 453 -26.43 9.61 -19.27
C CYS A 453 -27.33 9.12 -18.14
N PHE A 454 -26.74 9.00 -16.95
CA PHE A 454 -27.38 8.49 -15.76
C PHE A 454 -27.18 9.45 -14.60
N ALA A 455 -28.23 9.64 -13.80
CA ALA A 455 -28.14 10.42 -12.58
C ALA A 455 -29.22 10.02 -11.59
N ARG A 456 -29.00 10.29 -10.31
CA ARG A 456 -30.02 10.11 -9.27
C ARG A 456 -31.04 11.25 -9.31
N GLY A 457 -32.33 10.94 -9.28
CA GLY A 457 -33.42 11.90 -9.17
C GLY A 457 -33.69 12.36 -7.73
N THR A 458 -34.71 13.20 -7.53
CA THR A 458 -35.16 13.65 -6.20
C THR A 458 -35.89 12.57 -5.40
N ASN A 459 -36.45 11.57 -6.08
CA ASN A 459 -37.05 10.36 -5.50
C ASN A 459 -36.01 9.26 -5.19
N ASN A 460 -34.70 9.56 -5.31
CA ASN A 460 -33.60 8.59 -5.19
C ASN A 460 -33.62 7.47 -6.23
N HIS A 461 -34.39 7.59 -7.32
CA HIS A 461 -34.31 6.63 -8.43
C HIS A 461 -33.19 6.98 -9.40
N LEU A 462 -32.69 5.96 -10.11
CA LEU A 462 -31.82 6.10 -11.27
C LEU A 462 -32.62 6.60 -12.47
N PHE A 463 -32.26 7.77 -12.99
CA PHE A 463 -32.81 8.33 -14.22
C PHE A 463 -31.83 8.17 -15.37
N HIS A 464 -32.38 7.96 -16.56
CA HIS A 464 -31.66 7.75 -17.80
C HIS A 464 -32.12 8.75 -18.87
N LYS A 465 -31.18 9.27 -19.64
CA LYS A 465 -31.41 10.08 -20.83
C LYS A 465 -30.35 9.74 -21.87
N TRP A 466 -30.73 9.64 -23.13
CA TRP A 466 -29.80 9.25 -24.18
C TRP A 466 -29.88 10.16 -25.41
N PHE A 467 -28.79 10.19 -26.17
CA PHE A 467 -28.70 10.83 -27.47
C PHE A 467 -28.65 9.77 -28.57
N ASP A 468 -29.55 9.86 -29.54
CA ASP A 468 -29.48 9.15 -30.83
C ASP A 468 -30.12 10.04 -31.90
N LYS A 469 -29.27 10.82 -32.60
CA LYS A 469 -29.67 11.90 -33.54
C LYS A 469 -30.55 12.99 -32.90
N GLY A 470 -30.68 12.98 -31.58
CA GLY A 470 -31.53 13.85 -30.78
C GLY A 470 -31.65 13.30 -29.37
N TRP A 471 -31.94 14.18 -28.42
CA TRP A 471 -32.11 13.80 -27.01
C TRP A 471 -33.47 13.16 -26.74
N SER A 472 -33.47 12.06 -25.99
CA SER A 472 -34.68 11.44 -25.48
C SER A 472 -35.34 12.30 -24.40
N ASN A 473 -36.59 11.96 -24.03
CA ASN A 473 -37.12 12.37 -22.73
C ASN A 473 -36.38 11.65 -21.59
N TRP A 474 -36.47 12.22 -20.38
CA TRP A 474 -36.00 11.54 -19.17
C TRP A 474 -36.83 10.28 -18.91
N GLU A 475 -36.14 9.18 -18.64
CA GLU A 475 -36.70 7.86 -18.31
C GLU A 475 -36.36 7.54 -16.85
N ASP A 476 -37.37 7.29 -16.00
CA ASP A 476 -37.17 6.76 -14.65
C ASP A 476 -37.00 5.24 -14.75
N LEU A 477 -35.82 4.73 -14.39
CA LEU A 477 -35.52 3.29 -14.44
C LEU A 477 -36.06 2.53 -13.22
N GLN A 478 -36.69 3.23 -12.27
CA GLN A 478 -37.32 2.72 -11.05
C GLN A 478 -36.35 1.99 -10.11
N SER A 479 -35.04 2.21 -10.29
CA SER A 479 -33.98 1.63 -9.48
C SER A 479 -33.63 2.56 -8.32
N SER A 480 -33.95 2.16 -7.10
CA SER A 480 -33.64 2.95 -5.89
C SER A 480 -32.16 2.89 -5.55
N MET A 481 -31.50 4.05 -5.48
CA MET A 481 -30.06 4.15 -5.34
C MET A 481 -29.62 5.20 -4.31
N MET A 482 -28.41 5.00 -3.79
CA MET A 482 -27.64 5.93 -2.96
C MET A 482 -26.38 6.36 -3.74
N GLY A 483 -25.82 7.52 -3.40
CA GLY A 483 -24.59 8.01 -4.05
C GLY A 483 -24.75 8.40 -5.52
N SER A 484 -23.64 8.32 -6.27
CA SER A 484 -23.61 8.59 -7.72
C SER A 484 -23.55 7.26 -8.50
N PRO A 485 -24.21 7.17 -9.67
CA PRO A 485 -24.10 5.99 -10.52
C PRO A 485 -22.74 5.96 -11.22
N ALA A 486 -22.37 4.80 -11.75
CA ALA A 486 -21.24 4.64 -12.64
C ALA A 486 -21.67 3.81 -13.85
N ALA A 487 -21.38 4.29 -15.06
CA ALA A 487 -21.85 3.70 -16.31
C ALA A 487 -20.67 3.34 -17.22
N GLN A 488 -20.69 2.15 -17.80
CA GLN A 488 -19.65 1.69 -18.71
C GLN A 488 -20.24 0.82 -19.81
N SER A 489 -19.71 0.98 -21.02
CA SER A 489 -19.93 0.03 -22.11
C SER A 489 -18.68 -0.79 -22.34
N TRP A 490 -18.86 -2.08 -22.66
CA TRP A 490 -17.81 -2.95 -23.16
C TRP A 490 -18.04 -3.37 -24.61
N GLY A 491 -19.14 -2.95 -25.24
CA GLY A 491 -19.45 -3.37 -26.60
C GLY A 491 -20.74 -2.75 -27.17
N PRO A 492 -20.96 -2.93 -28.48
CA PRO A 492 -22.13 -2.37 -29.15
C PRO A 492 -23.44 -2.85 -28.52
N ASN A 493 -24.43 -1.95 -28.43
CA ASN A 493 -25.75 -2.18 -27.84
C ASN A 493 -25.71 -2.62 -26.37
N ARG A 494 -24.62 -2.33 -25.64
CA ARG A 494 -24.47 -2.72 -24.25
C ARG A 494 -24.00 -1.56 -23.38
N ILE A 495 -24.75 -1.29 -22.33
CA ILE A 495 -24.37 -0.41 -21.22
C ILE A 495 -24.73 -1.07 -19.91
N ASP A 496 -23.81 -0.95 -18.97
CA ASP A 496 -23.96 -1.43 -17.61
C ASP A 496 -23.86 -0.23 -16.66
N VAL A 497 -24.76 -0.17 -15.70
CA VAL A 497 -24.82 0.88 -14.68
C VAL A 497 -24.75 0.22 -13.31
N PHE A 498 -23.81 0.69 -12.50
CA PHE A 498 -23.59 0.23 -11.14
C PHE A 498 -23.85 1.38 -10.17
N TYR A 499 -24.42 1.06 -9.01
CA TYR A 499 -24.76 2.06 -8.00
C TYR A 499 -24.85 1.43 -6.61
N PRO A 500 -24.56 2.18 -5.54
CA PRO A 500 -24.93 1.80 -4.19
C PRO A 500 -26.46 1.68 -4.05
N GLY A 501 -26.96 0.57 -3.53
CA GLY A 501 -28.37 0.38 -3.18
C GLY A 501 -28.76 1.12 -1.88
N GLN A 502 -30.04 1.06 -1.50
CA GLN A 502 -30.54 1.67 -0.25
C GLN A 502 -29.86 1.11 1.02
N THR A 503 -29.38 -0.14 0.96
CA THR A 503 -28.61 -0.78 2.03
C THR A 503 -27.10 -0.73 1.78
N TYR A 504 -26.64 0.17 0.90
CA TYR A 504 -25.25 0.31 0.47
C TYR A 504 -24.64 -0.98 -0.11
N ASN A 505 -25.44 -1.93 -0.56
CA ASN A 505 -24.96 -3.06 -1.34
C ASN A 505 -24.70 -2.63 -2.79
N MET A 506 -23.83 -3.34 -3.51
CA MET A 506 -23.59 -3.06 -4.91
C MET A 506 -24.79 -3.52 -5.75
N MET A 507 -25.40 -2.60 -6.49
CA MET A 507 -26.48 -2.87 -7.43
C MET A 507 -25.99 -2.72 -8.87
N HIS A 508 -26.63 -3.43 -9.78
CA HIS A 508 -26.30 -3.47 -11.20
C HIS A 508 -27.55 -3.54 -12.06
N LYS A 509 -27.55 -2.79 -13.17
CA LYS A 509 -28.58 -2.82 -14.20
C LYS A 509 -27.94 -2.60 -15.56
N TRP A 510 -28.45 -3.25 -16.60
CA TRP A 510 -27.87 -3.13 -17.94
C TRP A 510 -28.90 -3.05 -19.06
N TRP A 511 -28.48 -2.47 -20.17
CA TRP A 511 -29.18 -2.49 -21.46
C TRP A 511 -28.55 -3.55 -22.36
N ASP A 512 -29.36 -4.40 -23.00
CA ASP A 512 -28.90 -5.51 -23.86
C ASP A 512 -29.12 -5.29 -25.36
N GLY A 513 -29.50 -4.07 -25.76
CA GLY A 513 -29.87 -3.73 -27.13
C GLY A 513 -31.36 -3.74 -27.39
N LYS A 514 -32.16 -4.29 -26.47
CA LYS A 514 -33.62 -4.37 -26.60
C LYS A 514 -34.35 -3.83 -25.39
N SER A 515 -33.86 -4.10 -24.19
CA SER A 515 -34.51 -3.70 -22.94
C SER A 515 -33.52 -3.56 -21.79
N TRP A 516 -33.93 -2.77 -20.79
CA TRP A 516 -33.27 -2.74 -19.49
C TRP A 516 -33.53 -4.04 -18.72
N SER A 517 -32.49 -4.55 -18.05
CA SER A 517 -32.62 -5.64 -17.10
C SER A 517 -33.42 -5.25 -15.86
N GLY A 518 -33.82 -6.24 -15.07
CA GLY A 518 -34.15 -6.02 -13.66
C GLY A 518 -32.91 -5.56 -12.88
N ASP A 519 -33.15 -4.98 -11.70
CA ASP A 519 -32.10 -4.66 -10.74
C ASP A 519 -31.45 -5.94 -10.19
N GLU A 520 -30.13 -6.04 -10.30
CA GLU A 520 -29.34 -7.16 -9.80
C GLU A 520 -28.56 -6.72 -8.56
N ASN A 521 -28.77 -7.42 -7.43
CA ASN A 521 -28.00 -7.20 -6.21
C ASN A 521 -26.73 -8.07 -6.22
N LEU A 522 -25.58 -7.42 -6.21
CA LEU A 522 -24.26 -8.04 -6.27
C LEU A 522 -23.63 -8.29 -4.89
N GLY A 523 -24.30 -7.90 -3.82
CA GLY A 523 -23.89 -8.06 -2.43
C GLY A 523 -22.93 -6.98 -1.93
N GLY A 524 -22.29 -7.25 -0.78
CA GLY A 524 -21.35 -6.34 -0.13
C GLY A 524 -22.01 -5.20 0.64
N VAL A 525 -21.18 -4.41 1.32
CA VAL A 525 -21.53 -3.12 1.94
C VAL A 525 -20.46 -2.12 1.54
N LEU A 526 -20.84 -1.18 0.68
CA LEU A 526 -19.98 -0.19 0.07
C LEU A 526 -19.81 1.01 1.00
N SER A 527 -18.58 1.47 1.18
CA SER A 527 -18.26 2.76 1.81
C SER A 527 -17.95 3.85 0.78
N SER A 528 -17.85 3.49 -0.51
CA SER A 528 -17.65 4.40 -1.64
C SER A 528 -18.74 4.28 -2.71
N ASP A 529 -18.75 5.22 -3.67
CA ASP A 529 -19.39 5.01 -4.98
C ASP A 529 -18.62 3.91 -5.75
N VAL A 530 -19.21 3.40 -6.84
CA VAL A 530 -18.60 2.34 -7.67
C VAL A 530 -17.67 2.95 -8.72
N GLY A 531 -16.44 2.44 -8.81
CA GLY A 531 -15.57 2.64 -9.98
C GLY A 531 -15.75 1.48 -10.96
N VAL A 532 -15.94 1.76 -12.25
CA VAL A 532 -16.10 0.71 -13.29
C VAL A 532 -15.23 1.03 -14.50
N CYS A 533 -14.64 0.00 -15.10
CA CYS A 533 -13.93 0.13 -16.37
C CYS A 533 -14.13 -1.10 -17.25
N SER A 534 -13.84 -0.94 -18.54
CA SER A 534 -13.73 -2.02 -19.51
C SER A 534 -12.41 -1.88 -20.26
N TRP A 535 -11.69 -2.98 -20.44
CA TRP A 535 -10.43 -3.02 -21.19
C TRP A 535 -10.47 -3.97 -22.39
N GLN A 536 -11.55 -4.74 -22.54
CA GLN A 536 -11.84 -5.57 -23.71
C GLN A 536 -13.33 -5.84 -23.82
N ALA A 537 -13.76 -6.27 -25.02
CA ALA A 537 -15.14 -6.69 -25.23
C ALA A 537 -15.54 -7.85 -24.30
N GLY A 538 -16.74 -7.77 -23.73
CA GLY A 538 -17.28 -8.73 -22.76
C GLY A 538 -16.78 -8.54 -21.35
N ARG A 539 -15.84 -7.61 -21.09
CA ARG A 539 -15.20 -7.47 -19.79
C ARG A 539 -15.58 -6.17 -19.10
N LEU A 540 -16.08 -6.32 -17.88
CA LEU A 540 -16.20 -5.23 -16.91
C LEU A 540 -15.45 -5.58 -15.64
N ASP A 541 -14.78 -4.59 -15.08
CA ASP A 541 -14.13 -4.65 -13.79
C ASP A 541 -14.69 -3.51 -12.92
N CYS A 542 -15.16 -3.87 -11.74
CA CYS A 542 -15.78 -2.97 -10.78
C CYS A 542 -15.00 -2.94 -9.48
N PHE A 543 -14.81 -1.75 -8.93
CA PHE A 543 -14.00 -1.46 -7.75
C PHE A 543 -14.80 -0.64 -6.76
N VAL A 544 -14.70 -1.02 -5.49
CA VAL A 544 -15.38 -0.34 -4.38
C VAL A 544 -14.51 -0.38 -3.14
N GLU A 545 -14.66 0.62 -2.28
CA GLU A 545 -14.15 0.57 -0.90
C GLU A 545 -15.16 -0.19 -0.03
N GLY A 546 -14.68 -1.11 0.79
CA GLY A 546 -15.47 -1.81 1.80
C GLY A 546 -15.47 -1.09 3.14
N THR A 547 -16.22 -1.63 4.11
CA THR A 547 -16.31 -1.06 5.47
C THR A 547 -15.01 -1.12 6.27
N ASP A 548 -14.04 -1.90 5.82
CA ASP A 548 -12.70 -2.05 6.38
C ASP A 548 -11.65 -1.17 5.68
N SER A 549 -12.09 -0.27 4.80
CA SER A 549 -11.24 0.61 3.99
C SER A 549 -10.35 -0.12 2.97
N ALA A 550 -10.63 -1.41 2.69
CA ALA A 550 -9.98 -2.14 1.62
C ALA A 550 -10.71 -1.93 0.28
N MET A 551 -9.96 -1.97 -0.83
CA MET A 551 -10.55 -2.03 -2.17
C MET A 551 -10.97 -3.48 -2.48
N TYR A 552 -12.23 -3.64 -2.84
CA TYR A 552 -12.79 -4.88 -3.36
C TYR A 552 -12.95 -4.77 -4.88
N HIS A 553 -12.80 -5.92 -5.54
CA HIS A 553 -12.90 -6.05 -6.98
C HIS A 553 -13.90 -7.15 -7.34
N LYS A 554 -14.78 -6.87 -8.30
CA LYS A 554 -15.66 -7.86 -8.94
C LYS A 554 -15.59 -7.67 -10.45
N TRP A 555 -15.69 -8.75 -11.20
CA TRP A 555 -15.60 -8.70 -12.65
C TRP A 555 -16.65 -9.57 -13.34
N TYR A 556 -16.89 -9.24 -14.60
CA TYR A 556 -17.83 -9.91 -15.50
C TYR A 556 -17.12 -10.35 -16.77
N VAL A 557 -17.56 -11.47 -17.34
CA VAL A 557 -17.13 -12.00 -18.64
C VAL A 557 -18.36 -12.35 -19.46
#